data_AF-A0A8X6JU26-F1
#
_entry.id   AF-A0A8X6JU26-F1
#
_cell.length_a   1.000
_cell.length_b   1.000
_cell.length_c   1.000
_cell.angle_alpha   90.00
_cell.angle_beta   90.00
_cell.angle_gamma   90.00
#
_symmetry.space_group_name_H-M   'P 1'
#
loop_
_entity.id
_entity.type
_entity.pdbx_description
1 polymer ?
#
loop_
_entity_poly.entity_id
_entity_poly.type
_entity_poly.pdbx_seq_one_letter_code
_entity_poly.pdbx_strand_id
1 'polypeptide(L)'
;MHATYLFFMSTIVAALSCKQRRPTYLLIMTTNLVGWYQGVINTIGICFLVLFTSINYIYLNLRLNKLVKILLRIIIYAFILAAALHCLPGFSNILVINEIKLSTLSIPVSMYVNFDQPMVILMVYCMSDLYFLEKKII
;
A
#
# COMPACT_ATOMS: atom_id res chain seq x y z
N MET A 1 -14.52 10.25 -5.58
CA MET A 1 -14.27 9.80 -4.20
C MET A 1 -14.67 8.34 -3.94
N HIS A 2 -15.81 7.83 -4.43
CA HIS A 2 -16.21 6.45 -4.11
C HIS A 2 -15.42 5.35 -4.84
N ALA A 3 -15.03 5.54 -6.12
CA ALA A 3 -14.43 4.44 -6.88
C ALA A 3 -13.04 4.05 -6.37
N THR A 4 -12.16 5.01 -6.03
CA THR A 4 -10.83 4.68 -5.47
C THR A 4 -10.96 3.82 -4.23
N TYR A 5 -11.91 4.14 -3.34
CA TYR A 5 -12.14 3.37 -2.11
C TYR A 5 -12.66 1.95 -2.40
N LEU A 6 -13.61 1.81 -3.32
CA LEU A 6 -14.13 0.49 -3.71
C LEU A 6 -13.04 -0.40 -4.31
N PHE A 7 -12.25 0.14 -5.24
CA PHE A 7 -11.11 -0.56 -5.82
C PHE A 7 -10.05 -0.90 -4.76
N PHE A 8 -9.79 0.04 -3.86
CA PHE A 8 -8.83 -0.14 -2.79
C PHE A 8 -9.24 -1.25 -1.81
N MET A 9 -10.49 -1.26 -1.36
CA MET A 9 -11.03 -2.34 -0.52
C MET A 9 -11.06 -3.68 -1.26
N SER A 10 -11.47 -3.69 -2.53
CA SER A 10 -11.44 -4.91 -3.34
C SER A 10 -10.03 -5.48 -3.50
N THR A 11 -9.02 -4.61 -3.62
CA THR A 11 -7.61 -5.00 -3.72
C THR A 11 -7.10 -5.58 -2.42
N ILE A 12 -7.45 -5.02 -1.27
CA ILE A 12 -7.10 -5.61 0.04
C ILE A 12 -7.70 -7.01 0.15
N VAL A 13 -9.01 -7.14 -0.11
CA VAL A 13 -9.71 -8.42 0.00
C VAL A 13 -9.13 -9.44 -0.97
N ALA A 14 -8.87 -9.05 -2.21
CA ALA A 14 -8.25 -9.91 -3.22
C ALA A 14 -6.82 -10.32 -2.83
N ALA A 15 -6.01 -9.40 -2.32
CA ALA A 15 -4.64 -9.71 -1.90
C ALA A 15 -4.59 -10.72 -0.76
N LEU A 16 -5.51 -10.63 0.20
CA LEU A 16 -5.59 -11.55 1.34
C LEU A 16 -6.28 -12.87 1.00
N SER A 17 -7.29 -12.84 0.13
CA SER A 17 -8.15 -14.01 -0.14
C SER A 17 -7.69 -14.82 -1.36
N CYS A 18 -7.12 -14.17 -2.38
CA CYS A 18 -6.74 -14.84 -3.63
C CYS A 18 -5.30 -15.34 -3.60
N LYS A 19 -5.14 -16.65 -3.76
CA LYS A 19 -3.83 -17.33 -3.93
C LYS A 19 -3.08 -16.93 -5.20
N GLN A 20 -3.78 -16.39 -6.20
CA GLN A 20 -3.22 -16.11 -7.51
C GLN A 20 -2.62 -14.70 -7.54
N ARG A 21 -1.31 -14.59 -7.81
CA ARG A 21 -0.57 -13.31 -7.79
C ARG A 21 -0.93 -12.36 -8.94
N ARG A 22 -1.19 -12.91 -10.14
CA ARG A 22 -1.45 -12.13 -11.36
C ARG A 22 -2.65 -11.18 -11.23
N PRO A 23 -3.86 -11.64 -10.84
CA PRO A 23 -5.01 -10.74 -10.71
C PRO A 23 -4.79 -9.69 -9.62
N THR A 24 -4.12 -10.04 -8.52
CA THR A 24 -3.81 -9.09 -7.44
C THR A 24 -2.90 -7.96 -7.92
N TYR A 25 -1.87 -8.25 -8.71
CA TYR A 25 -1.02 -7.20 -9.28
C TYR A 25 -1.79 -6.28 -10.25
N LEU A 26 -2.68 -6.83 -11.07
CA LEU A 26 -3.55 -6.03 -11.93
C LEU A 26 -4.49 -5.13 -11.11
N LEU A 27 -5.03 -5.64 -10.01
CA LEU A 27 -5.86 -4.87 -9.08
C LEU A 27 -5.07 -3.75 -8.36
N ILE A 28 -3.84 -4.02 -7.92
CA ILE A 28 -2.95 -2.99 -7.36
C ILE A 28 -2.68 -1.91 -8.42
N MET A 29 -2.38 -2.29 -9.65
CA MET A 29 -2.09 -1.33 -10.72
C MET A 29 -3.31 -0.47 -11.06
N THR A 30 -4.47 -1.09 -11.25
CA THR A 30 -5.73 -0.39 -11.53
C THR A 30 -6.12 0.54 -10.37
N THR A 31 -5.98 0.11 -9.12
CA THR A 31 -6.27 0.95 -7.94
C THR A 31 -5.40 2.19 -7.87
N ASN A 32 -4.09 2.07 -8.17
CA ASN A 32 -3.19 3.22 -8.20
C ASN A 32 -3.53 4.18 -9.36
N LEU A 33 -3.91 3.65 -10.54
CA LEU A 33 -4.34 4.47 -11.68
C LEU A 33 -5.64 5.24 -11.38
N VAL A 34 -6.62 4.57 -10.76
CA VAL A 34 -7.87 5.21 -10.34
C VAL A 34 -7.60 6.24 -9.24
N GLY A 35 -6.71 5.93 -8.29
CA GLY A 35 -6.25 6.86 -7.26
C GLY A 35 -5.58 8.10 -7.83
N TRP A 36 -4.75 7.92 -8.86
CA TRP A 36 -4.13 9.02 -9.58
C TRP A 36 -5.14 9.89 -10.32
N TYR A 37 -6.06 9.27 -11.06
CA TYR A 37 -7.13 9.98 -11.77
C TYR A 37 -8.04 10.78 -10.84
N GLN A 38 -8.33 10.28 -9.63
CA GLN A 38 -9.14 10.97 -8.62
C GLN A 38 -8.36 11.94 -7.73
N GLY A 39 -7.05 12.13 -7.97
CA GLY A 39 -6.21 13.04 -7.19
C GLY A 39 -5.88 12.55 -5.77
N VAL A 40 -6.18 11.28 -5.44
CA VAL A 40 -5.77 10.65 -4.17
C VAL A 40 -4.26 10.46 -4.13
N ILE A 41 -3.66 10.17 -5.28
CA ILE A 41 -2.20 10.06 -5.45
C ILE A 41 -1.81 11.05 -6.55
N ASN A 42 -0.79 11.87 -6.32
CA ASN A 42 -0.21 12.69 -7.38
C ASN A 42 0.92 11.93 -8.10
N THR A 43 1.40 12.45 -9.21
CA THR A 43 2.51 11.88 -10.00
C THR A 43 3.74 11.59 -9.14
N ILE A 44 4.04 12.44 -8.13
CA ILE A 44 5.12 12.21 -7.17
C ILE A 44 4.90 10.90 -6.41
N GLY A 45 3.69 10.67 -5.88
CA GLY A 45 3.36 9.46 -5.13
C GLY A 45 3.46 8.20 -5.99
N ILE A 46 3.02 8.27 -7.25
CA ILE A 46 3.22 7.18 -8.23
C ILE A 46 4.70 6.87 -8.44
N CYS A 47 5.55 7.90 -8.59
CA CYS A 47 7.00 7.70 -8.70
C CYS A 47 7.57 6.98 -7.47
N PHE A 48 7.14 7.35 -6.26
CA PHE A 48 7.57 6.66 -5.03
C PHE A 48 7.13 5.19 -5.00
N LEU A 49 5.91 4.87 -5.42
CA LEU A 49 5.43 3.49 -5.49
C LEU A 49 6.19 2.65 -6.51
N VAL A 50 6.47 3.21 -7.70
CA VAL A 50 7.27 2.54 -8.73
C VAL A 50 8.69 2.30 -8.26
N LEU A 51 9.32 3.29 -7.61
CA LEU A 51 10.66 3.17 -7.04
C LEU A 51 10.69 2.07 -5.96
N PHE A 52 9.73 2.09 -5.04
CA PHE A 52 9.61 1.10 -3.97
C PHE A 52 9.41 -0.32 -4.53
N THR A 53 8.53 -0.48 -5.51
CA THR A 53 8.30 -1.77 -6.17
C THR A 53 9.56 -2.25 -6.89
N SER A 54 10.28 -1.37 -7.57
CA SER A 54 11.53 -1.71 -8.27
C SER A 54 12.61 -2.18 -7.31
N ILE A 55 12.78 -1.49 -6.18
CA ILE A 55 13.72 -1.86 -5.11
C ILE A 55 13.38 -3.24 -4.54
N ASN A 56 12.10 -3.49 -4.24
CA ASN A 56 11.66 -4.81 -3.75
C ASN A 56 11.89 -5.91 -4.79
N TYR A 57 11.60 -5.64 -6.06
CA TYR A 57 11.81 -6.61 -7.14
C TYR A 57 13.29 -6.98 -7.27
N ILE A 58 14.18 -5.98 -7.24
CA ILE A 58 15.64 -6.18 -7.26
C ILE A 58 16.09 -7.00 -6.06
N TYR A 59 15.64 -6.65 -4.86
CA TYR A 59 16.01 -7.33 -3.61
C TYR A 59 15.61 -8.81 -3.60
N LEU A 60 14.45 -9.15 -4.16
CA LEU A 60 13.89 -10.50 -4.14
C LEU A 60 14.40 -11.40 -5.29
N ASN A 61 14.59 -10.86 -6.49
CA ASN A 61 14.80 -11.68 -7.69
C ASN A 61 16.24 -11.68 -8.20
N LEU A 62 17.05 -10.67 -7.86
CA LEU A 62 18.44 -10.61 -8.35
C LEU A 62 19.42 -11.25 -7.38
N ARG A 63 20.47 -11.87 -7.92
CA ARG A 63 21.61 -12.34 -7.13
C ARG A 63 22.49 -11.14 -6.79
N LEU A 64 22.42 -10.71 -5.54
CA LEU A 64 23.14 -9.54 -5.04
C LEU A 64 24.20 -9.94 -4.02
N ASN A 65 25.31 -9.19 -4.00
CA ASN A 65 26.32 -9.34 -2.96
C ASN A 65 25.75 -8.96 -1.59
N LYS A 66 26.31 -9.54 -0.52
CA LYS A 66 25.81 -9.41 0.86
C LYS A 66 25.64 -7.94 1.28
N LEU A 67 26.60 -7.07 0.93
CA LEU A 67 26.55 -5.65 1.25
C LEU A 67 25.37 -4.94 0.57
N VAL A 68 25.20 -5.13 -0.74
CA VAL A 68 24.09 -4.53 -1.51
C VAL A 68 22.74 -5.01 -0.96
N LYS A 69 22.63 -6.31 -0.64
CA LYS A 69 21.41 -6.88 -0.06
C LYS A 69 21.06 -6.25 1.31
N ILE A 70 22.06 -5.98 2.16
CA ILE A 70 21.86 -5.29 3.44
C ILE A 70 21.39 -3.85 3.22
N LEU A 71 22.05 -3.11 2.31
CA LEU A 71 21.67 -1.73 2.01
C LEU A 71 20.23 -1.63 1.48
N LEU A 72 19.85 -2.48 0.52
CA LEU A 72 18.48 -2.51 0.00
C LEU A 72 17.47 -2.84 1.11
N ARG A 73 17.78 -3.77 2.01
CA ARG A 73 16.91 -4.10 3.14
C ARG A 73 16.69 -2.90 4.07
N ILE A 74 17.75 -2.14 4.37
CA ILE A 74 17.65 -0.91 5.17
C ILE A 74 16.75 0.11 4.45
N ILE A 75 16.95 0.29 3.13
CA ILE A 75 16.14 1.21 2.33
C ILE A 75 14.65 0.79 2.33
N ILE A 76 14.35 -0.51 2.16
CA ILE A 76 12.99 -1.03 2.20
C ILE A 76 12.33 -0.74 3.56
N TYR A 77 13.04 -0.98 4.67
CA TYR A 77 12.52 -0.70 6.01
C TYR A 77 12.31 0.79 6.26
N ALA A 78 13.24 1.64 5.78
CA ALA A 78 13.07 3.09 5.86
C ALA A 78 11.83 3.56 5.07
N PHE A 79 11.58 2.97 3.90
CA PHE A 79 10.38 3.25 3.10
C PHE A 79 9.09 2.84 3.82
N ILE A 80 9.05 1.64 4.40
CA ILE A 80 7.88 1.16 5.16
C ILE A 80 7.62 2.07 6.36
N LEU A 81 8.67 2.47 7.07
CA LEU A 81 8.55 3.40 8.20
C LEU A 81 8.07 4.79 7.73
N ALA A 82 8.61 5.30 6.62
CA ALA A 82 8.17 6.57 6.04
C ALA A 82 6.69 6.53 5.64
N ALA A 83 6.22 5.42 5.05
CA ALA A 83 4.80 5.20 4.76
C ALA A 83 3.99 5.16 6.06
N ALA A 84 4.43 4.40 7.07
CA ALA A 84 3.77 4.29 8.36
C ALA A 84 3.63 5.64 9.08
N LEU A 85 4.61 6.52 8.94
CA LEU A 85 4.60 7.88 9.49
C LEU A 85 3.94 8.91 8.57
N HIS A 86 3.35 8.48 7.44
CA HIS A 86 2.76 9.36 6.43
C HIS A 86 3.73 10.45 5.93
N CYS A 87 5.02 10.12 5.89
CA CYS A 87 6.08 10.99 5.43
C CYS A 87 6.33 10.87 3.91
N LEU A 88 5.58 9.99 3.21
CA LEU A 88 5.67 9.85 1.77
C LEU A 88 4.89 10.99 1.09
N PRO A 89 5.53 11.80 0.23
CA PRO A 89 4.85 12.90 -0.44
C PRO A 89 3.96 12.38 -1.58
N GLY A 90 2.97 13.19 -1.95
CA GLY A 90 2.10 12.92 -3.10
C GLY A 90 0.92 12.00 -2.81
N PHE A 91 0.59 11.78 -1.53
CA PHE A 91 -0.63 11.07 -1.12
C PHE A 91 -1.56 12.04 -0.38
N SER A 92 -2.85 11.96 -0.72
CA SER A 92 -3.90 12.70 -0.03
C SER A 92 -4.72 11.74 0.81
N ASN A 93 -5.03 12.16 2.04
CA ASN A 93 -5.87 11.38 2.94
C ASN A 93 -7.32 11.46 2.50
N ILE A 94 -7.95 10.29 2.35
CA ILE A 94 -9.31 10.19 1.87
C ILE A 94 -10.24 10.38 3.07
N LEU A 95 -11.03 11.45 3.06
CA LEU A 95 -12.09 11.66 4.07
C LEU A 95 -13.18 10.60 3.87
N VAL A 96 -13.43 9.78 4.89
CA VAL A 96 -14.44 8.71 4.86
C VAL A 96 -15.63 9.05 5.75
N ILE A 97 -15.35 9.56 6.95
CA ILE A 97 -16.38 10.04 7.88
C ILE A 97 -16.18 11.54 8.01
N ASN A 98 -17.21 12.31 7.70
CA ASN A 98 -17.18 13.77 7.80
C ASN A 98 -18.11 14.26 8.91
N GLU A 99 -17.52 14.69 10.03
CA GLU A 99 -18.19 15.42 11.11
C GLU A 99 -19.48 14.77 11.62
N ILE A 100 -19.49 13.44 11.73
CA ILE A 100 -20.64 12.72 12.25
C ILE A 100 -20.63 12.81 13.77
N LYS A 101 -21.77 13.25 14.35
CA LYS A 101 -22.02 13.13 15.80
C LYS A 101 -22.55 11.74 16.11
N LEU A 102 -21.81 11.00 16.92
CA LEU A 102 -22.18 9.64 17.34
C LEU A 102 -23.24 9.63 18.45
N SER A 103 -23.34 10.71 19.22
CA SER A 103 -24.37 10.96 20.23
C SER A 103 -24.67 12.45 20.38
N THR A 104 -25.80 12.78 21.02
CA THR A 104 -26.27 14.16 21.23
C THR A 104 -25.25 15.05 21.95
N LEU A 105 -24.41 14.46 22.81
CA LEU A 105 -23.35 15.16 23.56
C LEU A 105 -21.95 14.95 22.98
N SER A 106 -21.79 14.15 21.91
CA SER A 106 -20.48 13.91 21.30
C SER A 106 -20.00 15.10 20.46
N ILE A 107 -18.68 15.31 20.50
CA ILE A 107 -17.99 16.17 19.55
C ILE A 107 -18.01 15.46 18.17
N PRO A 108 -18.24 16.19 17.05
CA PRO A 108 -18.18 15.61 15.72
C PRO A 108 -16.87 14.87 15.47
N VAL A 109 -16.96 13.65 14.96
CA VAL A 109 -15.79 12.83 14.62
C VAL A 109 -15.63 12.80 13.10
N SER A 110 -14.41 13.06 12.64
CA SER A 110 -14.01 12.87 11.25
C SER A 110 -12.93 11.79 11.17
N MET A 111 -13.02 10.92 10.17
CA MET A 111 -12.07 9.84 9.94
C MET A 111 -11.54 9.90 8.52
N TYR A 112 -10.22 9.83 8.41
CA TYR A 112 -9.50 9.76 7.15
C TYR A 112 -8.83 8.40 7.00
N VAL A 113 -8.83 7.88 5.77
CA VAL A 113 -8.08 6.69 5.40
C VAL A 113 -6.83 7.12 4.65
N ASN A 114 -5.69 6.70 5.18
CA ASN A 114 -4.38 6.91 4.57
C ASN A 114 -4.21 5.85 3.47
N PHE A 115 -4.06 6.29 2.23
CA PHE A 115 -3.96 5.38 1.08
C PHE A 115 -2.57 4.71 0.99
N ASP A 116 -1.52 5.46 1.35
CA ASP A 116 -0.11 5.08 1.23
C ASP A 116 0.28 3.91 2.13
N GLN A 117 -0.06 3.98 3.41
CA GLN A 117 0.27 2.98 4.44
C GLN A 117 -0.11 1.55 4.00
N PRO A 118 -1.40 1.25 3.74
CA PRO A 118 -1.81 -0.08 3.36
C PRO A 118 -1.35 -0.47 1.95
N MET A 119 -1.22 0.48 1.01
CA MET A 119 -0.72 0.17 -0.34
C MET A 119 0.72 -0.34 -0.33
N VAL A 120 1.60 0.31 0.44
CA VAL A 120 3.01 -0.10 0.60
C VAL A 120 3.09 -1.49 1.25
N ILE A 121 2.29 -1.75 2.29
CA ILE A 121 2.24 -3.05 2.96
C ILE A 121 1.73 -4.14 2.00
N LEU A 122 0.68 -3.86 1.22
CA LEU A 122 0.15 -4.79 0.23
C LEU A 122 1.19 -5.16 -0.83
N MET A 123 1.96 -4.18 -1.31
CA MET A 123 3.04 -4.44 -2.27
C MET A 123 4.09 -5.38 -1.68
N VAL A 124 4.55 -5.13 -0.44
CA VAL A 124 5.50 -6.04 0.23
C VAL A 124 4.89 -7.42 0.40
N TYR A 125 3.66 -7.51 0.90
CA TYR A 125 2.96 -8.78 1.15
C TYR A 125 2.79 -9.61 -0.12
N CYS A 126 2.43 -8.98 -1.25
CA CYS A 126 2.21 -9.69 -2.51
C CYS A 126 3.52 -10.10 -3.20
N MET A 127 4.56 -9.27 -3.07
CA MET A 127 5.86 -9.52 -3.69
C MET A 127 6.70 -10.54 -2.92
N SER A 128 6.62 -10.49 -1.59
CA SER A 128 7.27 -11.47 -0.73
C SER A 128 6.47 -12.76 -0.69
N ASP A 129 7.12 -13.91 -0.50
CA ASP A 129 6.42 -15.17 -0.28
C ASP A 129 5.74 -15.24 1.10
N LEU A 130 5.49 -14.10 1.77
CA LEU A 130 4.81 -14.03 3.08
C LEU A 130 3.39 -14.62 3.01
N TYR A 131 2.69 -14.49 1.89
CA TYR A 131 1.42 -15.18 1.64
C TYR A 131 1.55 -16.72 1.79
N PHE A 132 2.71 -17.30 1.44
CA PHE A 132 2.94 -18.74 1.51
C PHE A 132 3.27 -19.22 2.93
N LEU A 133 3.85 -18.35 3.78
CA LEU A 133 4.25 -18.68 5.15
C LEU A 133 3.07 -18.86 6.10
N GLU A 134 1.88 -18.40 5.74
CA GLU A 134 0.63 -18.67 6.47
C GLU A 134 0.31 -20.19 6.55
N LYS A 135 0.92 -21.02 5.69
CA LYS A 135 0.64 -22.46 5.61
C LYS A 135 1.59 -23.37 6.42
N LYS A 136 2.47 -22.85 7.28
CA LYS A 136 3.44 -23.66 8.02
C LYS A 136 3.22 -23.70 9.53
N ILE A 137 1.97 -23.87 9.94
CA ILE A 137 1.63 -24.42 11.25
C ILE A 137 1.17 -25.86 10.98
N ILE A 138 2.14 -26.79 11.00
CA ILE A 138 1.88 -28.23 11.17
C ILE A 138 1.91 -28.48 12.67
#